data_AF-J8BGC3-F1
#
_entry.id   AF-J8BGC3-F1
#
_cell.length_a   1.000
_cell.length_b   1.000
_cell.length_c   1.000
_cell.angle_alpha   90.00
_cell.angle_beta   90.00
_cell.angle_gamma   90.00
#
_symmetry.space_group_name_H-M   'P 1'
#
loop_
_entity.id
_entity.type
_entity.pdbx_description
1 polymer ?
#
loop_
_entity_poly.entity_id
_entity_poly.type
_entity_poly.pdbx_seq_one_letter_code
_entity_poly.pdbx_strand_id
1 'polypeptide(L)' 'MVIIETTVQVRVSDFEKGKEWYKSLLNKEPDFVPHEGFVEFELVPGSWGTPTCPSS' A
#
# COMPACT_ATOMS: atom_id res chain seq x y z
N MET A 1 -20.41 -4.63 -11.84
CA MET A 1 -19.09 -3.98 -11.70
C MET A 1 -18.13 -5.03 -11.16
N VAL A 2 -17.06 -5.35 -11.89
CA VAL A 2 -16.04 -6.30 -11.44
C VAL A 2 -14.93 -5.49 -10.78
N ILE A 3 -14.58 -5.84 -9.54
CA ILE A 3 -13.43 -5.27 -8.83
C ILE A 3 -12.30 -6.28 -8.96
N ILE A 4 -11.14 -5.83 -9.41
CA ILE A 4 -9.93 -6.64 -9.56
C ILE A 4 -8.89 -6.06 -8.62
N GLU A 5 -8.34 -6.90 -7.76
CA GLU A 5 -7.31 -6.55 -6.79
C GLU A 5 -5.97 -7.18 -7.16
N THR A 6 -4.88 -6.58 -6.69
CA THR A 6 -3.54 -7.13 -6.85
C THR A 6 -2.71 -6.76 -5.63
N THR A 7 -2.05 -7.75 -5.05
CA THR A 7 -1.17 -7.56 -3.88
C THR A 7 0.28 -7.73 -4.31
N VAL A 8 1.13 -6.78 -3.93
CA VAL A 8 2.58 -6.87 -4.13
C VAL A 8 3.24 -6.91 -2.76
N GLN A 9 3.99 -7.99 -2.49
CA GLN A 9 4.73 -8.13 -1.24
C GLN A 9 6.19 -7.74 -1.45
N VAL A 10 6.69 -6.83 -0.61
CA VAL A 10 8.09 -6.41 -0.59
C VAL A 10 8.72 -6.82 0.74
N ARG A 11 9.87 -7.49 0.67
CA ARG A 11 10.68 -7.81 1.85
C ARG A 11 11.72 -6.73 2.08
N VAL A 12 11.87 -6.31 3.33
CA VAL A 12 12.85 -5.32 3.76
C VAL A 12 13.80 -5.93 4.78
N SER A 13 15.03 -5.43 4.85
CA SER A 13 16.03 -5.89 5.81
C SER A 13 15.85 -5.32 7.22
N ASP A 14 15.18 -4.18 7.33
CA ASP A 14 14.87 -3.48 8.58
C ASP A 14 13.40 -3.04 8.50
N PHE A 15 12.56 -3.65 9.34
CA PHE A 15 11.11 -3.49 9.25
C PHE A 15 10.67 -2.08 9.61
N GLU A 16 11.17 -1.50 10.70
CA GLU A 16 10.76 -0.17 11.15
C GLU A 16 11.21 0.91 10.15
N LYS A 17 12.44 0.81 9.61
CA LYS A 17 12.88 1.73 8.55
C LYS A 17 12.08 1.56 7.27
N GLY A 18 11.76 0.32 6.89
CA GLY A 18 10.92 0.04 5.72
C GLY A 18 9.53 0.66 5.88
N LYS A 19 8.89 0.44 7.03
CA LYS A 19 7.59 1.00 7.37
C LYS A 19 7.59 2.53 7.29
N GLU A 20 8.54 3.21 7.93
CA GLU A 20 8.64 4.67 7.90
C GLU A 20 8.94 5.22 6.49
N TRP A 21 9.72 4.48 5.70
CA TRP A 21 9.94 4.84 4.30
C TRP A 21 8.65 4.77 3.48
N TYR A 22 7.88 3.67 3.59
CA TYR A 22 6.60 3.54 2.88
C TYR A 22 5.55 4.53 3.36
N LYS A 23 5.52 4.87 4.66
CA LYS A 23 4.68 5.94 5.19
C LYS A 23 4.99 7.28 4.54
N SER A 24 6.28 7.60 4.41
CA SER A 24 6.73 8.84 3.77
C SER A 24 6.45 8.85 2.27
N LEU A 25 6.65 7.72 1.59
CA LEU A 25 6.39 7.57 0.15
C LEU A 25 4.91 7.76 -0.17
N LEU A 26 4.04 7.05 0.55
CA LEU A 26 2.61 7.02 0.30
C LEU A 26 1.86 8.16 1.01
N ASN A 27 2.56 8.89 1.88
CA ASN A 27 2.01 9.94 2.73
C ASN A 27 0.78 9.48 3.52
N LYS A 28 0.83 8.26 4.07
CA LYS A 28 -0.23 7.64 4.88
C LYS A 28 0.34 6.65 5.89
N GLU A 29 -0.43 6.35 6.92
CA GLU A 29 -0.17 5.21 7.81
C GLU A 29 -0.56 3.89 7.15
N PRO A 30 -0.02 2.74 7.61
CA PRO A 30 -0.50 1.43 7.18
C PRO A 30 -1.99 1.27 7.44
N ASP A 31 -2.71 0.68 6.50
CA ASP A 31 -4.13 0.40 6.66
C ASP A 31 -4.35 -0.81 7.56
N PHE A 32 -3.40 -1.74 7.58
CA PHE A 32 -3.48 -2.95 8.39
C PHE A 32 -2.11 -3.42 8.87
N VAL A 33 -2.06 -3.95 10.10
CA VAL A 33 -0.86 -4.53 10.72
C VAL A 33 -1.25 -5.92 11.24
N PRO A 34 -1.06 -6.99 10.44
CA PRO A 34 -1.49 -8.34 10.81
C PRO A 34 -0.75 -8.88 12.03
N HIS A 35 0.56 -8.64 12.09
CA HIS A 35 1.44 -9.03 13.20
C HIS A 35 2.73 -8.19 13.16
N GLU A 36 3.55 -8.31 14.20
CA GLU A 36 4.86 -7.67 14.26
C GLU A 36 5.74 -8.09 13.07
N GLY A 37 6.35 -7.12 12.39
CA GLY A 37 7.16 -7.39 11.19
C GLY A 37 6.38 -7.44 9.87
N PHE A 38 5.07 -7.14 9.86
CA PHE A 38 4.27 -7.07 8.63
C PHE A 38 3.29 -5.89 8.65
N VAL A 39 3.23 -5.13 7.56
CA VAL A 39 2.24 -4.06 7.36
C VAL A 39 1.69 -4.10 5.95
N GLU A 40 0.44 -3.68 5.79
CA GLU A 40 -0.22 -3.55 4.50
C GLU A 40 -0.62 -2.09 4.24
N PHE A 41 -0.43 -1.67 2.99
CA PHE A 41 -0.92 -0.42 2.47
C PHE A 41 -1.86 -0.73 1.31
N GLU A 42 -3.12 -0.36 1.45
CA GLU A 42 -4.11 -0.43 0.39
C GLU A 42 -4.02 0.84 -0.46
N LEU A 43 -3.88 0.66 -1.77
CA LEU A 43 -3.87 1.73 -2.76
C LEU A 43 -5.15 1.65 -3.59
N VAL A 44 -6.01 2.65 -3.41
CA VAL A 44 -7.25 2.77 -4.19
C VAL A 44 -7.00 3.60 -5.47
N PRO A 45 -7.79 3.41 -6.55
CA PRO A 45 -7.66 4.19 -7.77
C PRO A 45 -7.58 5.70 -7.52
N GLY A 46 -6.63 6.37 -8.17
CA GLY A 46 -6.33 7.79 -7.93
C GLY A 46 -5.31 8.04 -6.80
N SER A 47 -4.92 7.01 -6.05
CA SER A 47 -3.79 7.08 -5.11
C SER A 47 -2.47 6.81 -5.86
N TRP A 48 -1.39 7.53 -5.53
CA TRP A 48 -0.04 7.27 -6.06
C TRP A 48 0.03 7.10 -7.60
N GLY A 49 -0.71 7.92 -8.35
CA GLY A 49 -0.73 7.87 -9.81
C GLY A 49 -1.32 6.60 -10.41
N THR A 50 -2.01 5.77 -9.61
CA THR A 50 -2.77 4.63 -10.12
C THR A 50 -3.85 5.12 -11.08
N PRO A 51 -4.09 4.41 -12.20
CA PRO A 51 -5.15 4.78 -13.13
C PRO A 51 -6.47 4.92 -12.38
N THR A 52 -7.11 6.07 -12.49
CA THR A 52 -8.52 6.16 -12.13
C THR A 52 -9.28 5.31 -13.13
N CYS A 53 -10.21 4.46 -12.67
CA CYS A 53 -11.14 3.83 -13.59
C CYS A 53 -11.83 4.95 -14.38
N PRO A 54 -11.81 4.94 -15.73
CA PRO A 54 -12.55 5.92 -16.49
C PRO A 54 -14.02 5.82 -16.09
N SER A 55 -14.59 6.91 -15.58
CA SER A 55 -16.03 7.01 -15.39
C SER A 55 -16.66 6.92 -16.78
N SER A 56 -17.33 5.80 -17.04
CA SER A 56 -18.22 5.61 -18.19
C SER A 56 -19.25 6.72 -18.28
#